data_AF-A0A183EV96-F1
#
_entry.id   AF-A0A183EV96-F1
#
_cell.length_a   1.000
_cell.length_b   1.000
_cell.length_c   1.000
_cell.angle_alpha   90.00
_cell.angle_beta   90.00
_cell.angle_gamma   90.00
#
_symmetry.space_group_name_H-M   'P 1'
#
loop_
_entity.id
_entity.type
_entity.pdbx_description
1 polymer ?
#
loop_
_entity_poly.entity_id
_entity_poly.type
_entity_poly.pdbx_seq_one_letter_code
_entity_poly.pdbx_strand_id
1 'polypeptide(L)' 'MGLNYKFSRVIGMDEIQADFALNLLKAATRGNESAIISPFSAAVALAMAYIGAVSKTKEEMSEVLAKGQYF' A
#
# COMPACT_ATOMS: atom_id res chain seq x y z
N MET A 1 3.43 -27.74 -27.41
CA MET A 1 2.65 -26.60 -26.87
C MET A 1 2.69 -26.70 -25.35
N GLY A 2 3.59 -25.95 -24.71
CA GLY A 2 3.70 -25.90 -23.25
C GLY A 2 2.87 -24.75 -22.71
N LEU A 3 1.88 -25.04 -21.86
CA LEU A 3 1.07 -24.02 -21.20
C LEU A 3 1.94 -23.36 -20.12
N ASN A 4 2.36 -22.11 -20.36
CA ASN A 4 3.01 -21.26 -19.37
C ASN A 4 1.96 -20.79 -18.36
N TYR A 5 1.76 -21.57 -17.30
CA TYR A 5 0.98 -21.13 -16.15
C TYR A 5 1.83 -20.13 -15.35
N LYS A 6 1.56 -18.84 -15.54
CA LYS A 6 2.12 -17.78 -14.70
C LYS A 6 1.49 -17.92 -13.31
N PHE A 7 2.19 -18.57 -12.39
CA PHE A 7 1.77 -18.69 -10.99
C PHE A 7 1.81 -17.29 -10.35
N SER A 8 0.66 -16.62 -10.27
CA SER A 8 0.53 -15.39 -9.49
C SER A 8 0.56 -15.75 -8.02
N ARG A 9 1.61 -15.32 -7.31
CA ARG A 9 1.68 -15.40 -5.85
C ARG A 9 0.55 -14.54 -5.29
N VAL A 10 -0.32 -15.15 -4.49
CA VAL A 10 -1.25 -14.39 -3.63
C VAL A 10 -0.41 -13.88 -2.46
N ILE A 11 -0.15 -12.57 -2.44
CA ILE A 11 0.47 -11.89 -1.29
C ILE A 11 -0.57 -11.73 -0.18
N GLY A 12 -0.13 -11.94 1.06
CA GLY A 12 -0.99 -11.86 2.24
C GLY A 12 -1.39 -10.43 2.57
N MET A 13 -2.55 -10.26 3.21
CA MET A 13 -3.01 -8.95 3.69
C MET A 13 -2.05 -8.34 4.72
N ASP A 14 -1.38 -9.20 5.49
CA ASP A 14 -0.30 -8.85 6.43
C ASP A 14 0.93 -8.30 5.71
N GLU A 15 1.34 -8.91 4.60
CA GLU A 15 2.46 -8.42 3.77
C GLU A 15 2.14 -7.03 3.17
N ILE A 16 0.93 -6.84 2.64
CA ILE A 16 0.50 -5.55 2.08
C ILE A 16 0.50 -4.45 3.15
N GLN A 17 0.00 -4.75 4.35
CA GLN A 17 -0.03 -3.79 5.45
C GLN A 17 1.38 -3.47 5.97
N ALA A 18 2.28 -4.44 5.99
CA ALA A 18 3.68 -4.24 6.36
C ALA A 18 4.40 -3.32 5.35
N ASP A 19 4.22 -3.55 4.06
CA ASP A 19 4.80 -2.70 3.01
C ASP A 19 4.27 -1.28 3.07
N PHE A 20 2.95 -1.10 3.23
CA PHE A 20 2.34 0.21 3.41
C PHE A 20 2.91 0.92 4.64
N ALA A 21 3.05 0.22 5.78
CA ALA A 21 3.61 0.77 7.00
C ALA A 21 5.06 1.25 6.83
N LEU A 22 5.91 0.44 6.19
CA LEU A 22 7.31 0.78 5.95
C LEU A 22 7.44 1.97 5.00
N ASN A 23 6.64 2.02 3.94
CA ASN A 23 6.67 3.13 2.98
C ASN A 23 6.14 4.42 3.61
N LEU A 24 5.09 4.34 4.42
CA LEU A 24 4.57 5.49 5.17
C LEU A 24 5.61 6.04 6.14
N LEU A 25 6.30 5.18 6.89
CA LEU A 25 7.34 5.59 7.83
C LEU A 25 8.49 6.29 7.10
N LYS A 26 9.01 5.70 6.01
CA LYS A 26 10.06 6.31 5.17
C LYS A 26 9.66 7.67 4.61
N ALA A 27 8.39 7.82 4.20
CA ALA A 27 7.89 9.08 3.65
C ALA A 27 7.68 10.16 4.73
N ALA A 28 7.33 9.75 5.96
CA ALA A 28 7.05 10.65 7.07
C ALA A 28 8.31 11.15 7.81
N THR A 29 9.42 10.43 7.72
CA THR A 29 10.68 10.77 8.42
C THR A 29 11.76 11.25 7.45
N ARG A 30 12.60 12.22 7.85
CA ARG A 30 13.80 12.61 7.10
C ARG A 30 15.05 12.45 7.96
N GLY A 31 15.74 11.33 7.78
CA GLY A 31 16.99 11.06 8.50
C GLY A 31 16.73 10.49 9.89
N ASN A 32 17.35 11.06 10.93
CA ASN A 32 17.49 10.43 12.25
C ASN A 32 16.42 10.88 13.27
N GLU A 33 15.22 11.19 12.79
CA GLU A 33 14.11 11.68 13.60
C GLU A 33 13.33 10.51 14.22
N SER A 34 12.93 10.63 15.48
CA SER A 34 12.00 9.68 16.08
C SER A 34 10.59 9.90 15.53
N ALA A 35 9.93 8.84 15.05
CA ALA A 35 8.54 8.89 14.63
C ALA A 35 7.74 7.72 15.21
N ILE A 36 6.51 8.03 15.61
CA ILE A 36 5.49 7.05 16.01
C ILE A 36 4.30 7.29 15.10
N ILE A 37 3.94 6.29 14.31
CA ILE A 37 2.87 6.37 13.32
C ILE A 37 1.96 5.15 13.50
N SER A 38 0.66 5.32 13.26
CA SER A 38 -0.30 4.22 13.13
C SER A 38 -0.61 3.98 11.65
N PRO A 39 0.07 3.01 10.99
CA PRO A 39 -0.16 2.73 9.58
C PRO A 39 -1.60 2.32 9.30
N PHE A 40 -2.18 1.47 10.14
CA PHE A 40 -3.55 1.00 9.94
C PHE A 40 -4.57 2.15 9.97
N SER A 41 -4.42 3.10 10.90
CA SER A 41 -5.29 4.28 10.96
C SER A 41 -5.17 5.15 9.70
N ALA A 42 -3.95 5.34 9.19
CA ALA A 42 -3.74 6.07 7.94
C ALA A 42 -4.36 5.35 6.73
N ALA A 43 -4.25 4.02 6.66
CA ALA A 43 -4.87 3.22 5.62
C ALA A 43 -6.41 3.34 5.65
N VAL A 44 -7.03 3.28 6.84
CA VAL A 44 -8.48 3.47 7.00
C VAL A 44 -8.91 4.87 6.56
N ALA A 45 -8.19 5.92 6.97
CA ALA A 45 -8.48 7.30 6.55
C ALA A 45 -8.40 7.44 5.02
N LEU A 46 -7.37 6.86 4.39
CA LEU A 46 -7.19 6.87 2.95
C LEU A 46 -8.28 6.05 2.23
N ALA A 47 -8.71 4.93 2.80
CA ALA A 47 -9.81 4.13 2.28
C ALA A 47 -11.15 4.90 2.31
N MET A 48 -11.41 5.68 3.36
CA MET A 48 -12.58 6.57 3.41
C MET A 48 -12.53 7.62 2.30
N ALA A 49 -11.37 8.25 2.07
CA ALA A 49 -11.19 9.21 0.99
C ALA A 49 -11.31 8.55 -0.40
N TYR A 50 -10.83 7.31 -0.56
CA TYR A 50 -10.90 6.54 -1.80
C TYR A 50 -12.33 6.32 -2.27
N ILE A 51 -13.30 6.17 -1.35
CA ILE A 51 -14.71 6.00 -1.68
C ILE A 51 -15.25 7.20 -2.47
N GLY A 52 -14.78 8.41 -2.17
CA GLY A 52 -15.16 9.64 -2.87
C GLY A 52 -14.29 9.99 -4.09
N ALA A 53 -13.18 9.27 -4.30
CA ALA A 53 -12.25 9.54 -5.40
C ALA A 53 -12.78 9.01 -6.74
N VAL A 54 -12.39 9.67 -7.83
CA VAL A 54 -12.77 9.31 -9.20
C VAL A 54 -11.56 9.24 -10.12
N SER A 55 -11.70 8.50 -11.22
CA SER A 55 -10.71 8.41 -12.30
C SER A 55 -9.29 8.12 -11.76
N LYS A 56 -8.28 8.87 -12.23
CA LYS A 56 -6.86 8.68 -11.88
C LYS A 56 -6.58 8.69 -10.38
N THR A 57 -7.25 9.56 -9.62
CA THR A 57 -7.05 9.64 -8.16
C THR A 57 -7.48 8.34 -7.48
N LYS A 58 -8.58 7.73 -7.93
CA LYS A 58 -9.04 6.45 -7.40
C LYS A 58 -8.04 5.33 -7.69
N GLU A 59 -7.47 5.32 -8.90
CA GLU A 59 -6.46 4.34 -9.32
C GLU A 59 -5.19 4.44 -8.47
N GLU A 60 -4.63 5.64 -8.31
CA GLU A 60 -3.42 5.89 -7.51
C GLU A 60 -3.63 5.49 -6.04
N MET A 61 -4.79 5.79 -5.46
CA MET A 61 -5.12 5.40 -4.08
C MET A 61 -5.26 3.88 -3.92
N SER A 62 -5.83 3.19 -4.91
CA SER A 62 -5.94 1.72 -4.92
C SER A 62 -4.56 1.07 -4.98
N GLU A 63 -3.64 1.62 -5.76
CA GLU A 63 -2.26 1.11 -5.83
C GLU A 63 -1.55 1.20 -4.49
N VAL A 64 -1.67 2.32 -3.79
CA VAL A 64 -1.07 2.50 -2.46
C VAL A 64 -1.70 1.59 -1.40
N LEU A 65 -3.02 1.36 -1.45
CA LEU A 65 -3.73 0.58 -0.43
C LEU A 65 -3.68 -0.94 -0.65
N ALA A 66 -3.66 -1.40 -1.91
CA ALA A 66 -3.88 -2.81 -2.26
C ALA A 66 -2.71 -3.48 -2.98
N LYS A 67 -1.74 -2.71 -3.47
CA LYS A 67 -0.50 -3.26 -4.03
C LYS A 67 0.65 -2.80 -3.15
N GLY A 68 1.10 -3.67 -2.23
CA GLY A 68 2.44 -3.52 -1.65
C GLY A 68 3.42 -3.24 -2.79
N GLN A 69 4.18 -2.15 -2.69
CA GLN A 69 5.05 -1.71 -3.78
C GLN A 69 6.05 -2.82 -4.10
N TYR A 70 5.88 -3.47 -5.25
CA TYR A 70 6.91 -4.32 -5.83
C TYR A 70 8.07 -3.42 -6.31
N PHE A 71 9.10 -3.30 -5.47
CA PHE A 71 10.45 -2.94 -5.88
C PHE A 71 11.38 -4.13 -5.60
#